data_AF-M4WWR8-F1
#
_entry.id   AF-M4WWR8-F1
#
_cell.length_a   1.000
_cell.length_b   1.000
_cell.length_c   1.000
_cell.angle_alpha   90.00
_cell.angle_beta   90.00
_cell.angle_gamma   90.00
#
_symmetry.space_group_name_H-M   'P 1'
#
loop_
_entity.id
_entity.type
_entity.pdbx_description
1 polymer ?
#
loop_
_entity_poly.entity_id
_entity_poly.type
_entity_poly.pdbx_seq_one_letter_code
_entity_poly.pdbx_strand_id
1 'polypeptide(L)'
;MTYAVISSTRQKARVRPLRFNRQRREVCYLPEGSDTPIIQPWEDLVAWMSVSTGYTGAAVMSTYTFGLAVDNPVTDRVHFLTHGVLTPAHALGKWEAIRCFMEKGPEHCPGVAPYESRATFDQLRADLHQDYRDGYVSALKVFWFYLANVVTWWKFPYWVAEWDHRYSMKSMPTSVEEWSRPLPAAQWAKPSAELLKQNAALAKSYAQGKNFTDHFNTEFNQAKTAETPFG
;
A
#
# COMPACT_ATOMS: atom_id res chain seq x y z
N MET A 1 -16.77 -23.22 -1.65
CA MET A 1 -15.42 -22.62 -1.52
C MET A 1 -14.73 -22.40 -2.87
N THR A 2 -14.67 -23.39 -3.76
CA THR A 2 -13.96 -23.28 -5.06
C THR A 2 -14.42 -22.10 -5.93
N TYR A 3 -15.74 -21.87 -6.03
CA TYR A 3 -16.28 -20.72 -6.78
C TYR A 3 -15.75 -19.38 -6.26
N ALA A 4 -15.72 -19.17 -4.95
CA ALA A 4 -15.27 -17.92 -4.34
C ALA A 4 -13.77 -17.67 -4.56
N VAL A 5 -12.95 -18.73 -4.48
CA VAL A 5 -11.52 -18.63 -4.79
C VAL A 5 -11.37 -18.26 -6.26
N ILE A 6 -11.98 -19.00 -7.19
CA ILE A 6 -11.86 -18.75 -8.63
C ILE A 6 -12.38 -17.35 -9.02
N SER A 7 -13.51 -16.90 -8.46
CA SER A 7 -14.06 -15.59 -8.77
C SER A 7 -13.18 -14.46 -8.25
N SER A 8 -12.65 -14.58 -7.03
CA SER A 8 -11.72 -13.60 -6.47
C SER A 8 -10.39 -13.57 -7.23
N THR A 9 -9.84 -14.74 -7.60
CA THR A 9 -8.64 -14.86 -8.45
C THR A 9 -8.86 -14.18 -9.80
N ARG A 10 -10.01 -14.39 -10.44
CA ARG A 10 -10.37 -13.72 -11.70
C ARG A 10 -10.49 -12.21 -11.54
N GLN A 11 -11.09 -11.73 -10.46
CA GLN A 11 -11.20 -10.30 -10.20
C GLN A 11 -9.81 -9.69 -9.98
N LYS A 12 -8.95 -10.31 -9.16
CA LYS A 12 -7.56 -9.89 -8.97
C LYS A 12 -6.79 -9.84 -10.28
N ALA A 13 -6.94 -10.83 -11.15
CA ALA A 13 -6.26 -10.88 -12.45
C ALA A 13 -6.66 -9.75 -13.42
N ARG A 14 -7.81 -9.10 -13.19
CA ARG A 14 -8.26 -7.94 -13.99
C ARG A 14 -7.70 -6.62 -13.45
N VAL A 15 -7.35 -6.57 -12.18
CA VAL A 15 -6.80 -5.39 -11.51
C VAL A 15 -5.29 -5.39 -11.65
N ARG A 16 -4.75 -4.38 -12.31
CA ARG A 16 -3.30 -4.17 -12.41
C ARG A 16 -2.82 -3.34 -11.21
N PRO A 17 -1.66 -3.64 -10.62
CA PRO A 17 -1.15 -2.88 -9.49
C PRO A 17 -0.79 -1.45 -9.90
N LEU A 18 -1.08 -0.50 -9.02
CA LEU A 18 -0.60 0.87 -9.11
C LEU A 18 0.93 0.87 -9.06
N ARG A 19 1.58 1.67 -9.91
CA ARG A 19 3.04 1.78 -9.95
C ARG A 19 3.50 3.19 -9.67
N PHE A 20 4.60 3.27 -8.94
CA PHE A 20 5.26 4.52 -8.59
C PHE A 20 6.65 4.54 -9.22
N ASN A 21 6.98 5.62 -9.92
CA ASN A 21 8.32 5.83 -10.46
C ASN A 21 8.95 7.06 -9.80
N ARG A 22 9.88 6.81 -8.88
CA ARG A 22 10.64 7.85 -8.18
C ARG A 22 11.45 8.72 -9.12
N GLN A 23 12.09 8.12 -10.13
CA GLN A 23 13.02 8.83 -11.01
C GLN A 23 12.29 9.84 -11.90
N ARG A 24 11.08 9.50 -12.34
CA ARG A 24 10.19 10.39 -13.08
C ARG A 24 9.33 11.28 -12.17
N ARG A 25 9.22 10.94 -10.88
CA ARG A 25 8.24 11.51 -9.93
C ARG A 25 6.81 11.44 -10.48
N GLU A 26 6.43 10.26 -10.96
CA GLU A 26 5.14 10.00 -11.59
C GLU A 26 4.50 8.72 -11.02
N VAL A 27 3.17 8.67 -11.10
CA VAL A 27 2.32 7.54 -10.72
C VAL A 27 1.63 7.00 -11.96
N CYS A 28 1.67 5.69 -12.16
CA CYS A 28 1.03 5.01 -13.29
C CYS A 28 -0.09 4.10 -12.78
N TYR A 29 -1.31 4.41 -13.21
CA TYR A 29 -2.52 3.64 -12.94
C TYR A 29 -3.09 3.06 -14.22
N LEU A 30 -3.59 1.83 -14.17
CA LEU A 30 -4.30 1.20 -15.29
C LEU A 30 -5.72 0.85 -14.84
N PRO A 31 -6.75 1.49 -15.42
CA PRO A 31 -8.14 1.16 -15.13
C PRO A 31 -8.47 -0.31 -15.42
N GLU A 32 -9.43 -0.87 -14.69
CA GLU A 32 -9.88 -2.25 -14.91
C GLU A 32 -10.34 -2.43 -16.36
N GLY A 33 -9.75 -3.42 -17.04
CA GLY A 33 -10.09 -3.74 -18.44
C GLY A 33 -9.49 -2.81 -19.50
N SER A 34 -8.77 -1.75 -19.12
CA SER A 34 -8.02 -0.90 -20.05
C SER A 34 -6.53 -1.25 -20.04
N ASP A 35 -5.90 -1.17 -21.20
CA ASP A 35 -4.44 -1.27 -21.35
C ASP A 35 -3.78 0.10 -21.56
N THR A 36 -4.57 1.17 -21.55
CA THR A 36 -4.07 2.55 -21.61
C THR A 36 -3.67 3.02 -20.21
N PRO A 37 -2.38 3.32 -19.97
CA PRO A 37 -1.94 3.83 -18.69
C PRO A 37 -2.35 5.29 -18.50
N ILE A 38 -2.78 5.62 -17.29
CA ILE A 38 -2.98 6.98 -16.81
C ILE A 38 -1.74 7.32 -15.99
N ILE A 39 -1.02 8.35 -16.43
CA ILE A 39 0.20 8.82 -15.77
C ILE A 39 -0.10 10.19 -15.18
N GLN A 40 0.15 10.34 -13.89
CA GLN A 40 -0.05 11.59 -13.15
C GLN A 40 1.25 11.95 -12.42
N PRO A 41 1.60 13.25 -12.33
CA PRO A 41 2.68 13.69 -11.47
C PRO A 41 2.45 13.26 -10.02
N TRP A 42 3.52 12.85 -9.33
CA TRP A 42 3.47 12.43 -7.93
C TRP A 42 2.91 13.52 -7.00
N GLU A 43 3.20 14.78 -7.30
CA GLU A 43 2.81 15.92 -6.47
C GLU A 43 1.34 16.29 -6.63
N ASP A 44 0.68 15.82 -7.69
CA ASP A 44 -0.76 16.00 -7.90
C ASP A 44 -1.58 14.86 -7.28
N LEU A 45 -0.93 13.77 -6.84
CA LEU A 45 -1.62 12.61 -6.27
C LEU A 45 -2.25 12.98 -4.93
N VAL A 46 -3.57 12.80 -4.84
CA VAL A 46 -4.29 13.01 -3.58
C VAL A 46 -4.43 11.69 -2.83
N ALA A 47 -4.03 11.69 -1.57
CA ALA A 47 -4.27 10.60 -0.64
C ALA A 47 -5.23 11.04 0.46
N TRP A 48 -6.13 10.15 0.87
CA TRP A 48 -7.04 10.40 2.00
C TRP A 48 -7.13 9.21 2.94
N MET A 49 -7.83 9.44 4.04
CA MET A 49 -8.33 8.41 4.94
C MET A 49 -9.80 8.74 5.25
N SER A 50 -10.67 7.77 5.07
CA SER A 50 -12.08 7.87 5.43
C SER A 50 -12.39 6.99 6.63
N VAL A 51 -13.25 7.48 7.53
CA VAL A 51 -13.78 6.73 8.67
C VAL A 51 -15.28 6.62 8.50
N SER A 52 -15.81 5.41 8.54
CA SER A 52 -17.24 5.16 8.55
C SER A 52 -17.62 4.45 9.84
N THR A 53 -18.47 5.07 10.64
CA THR A 53 -18.93 4.53 11.92
C THR A 53 -20.38 4.07 11.78
N GLY A 54 -20.61 2.78 11.99
CA GLY A 54 -21.92 2.14 12.01
C GLY A 54 -22.36 1.76 13.42
N TYR A 55 -23.67 1.64 13.61
CA TYR A 55 -24.30 1.23 14.86
C TYR A 55 -25.09 -0.06 14.65
N THR A 56 -24.87 -1.07 15.48
CA THR A 56 -25.67 -2.29 15.52
C THR A 56 -26.18 -2.51 16.94
N GLY A 57 -27.40 -2.05 17.21
CA GLY A 57 -27.94 -1.98 18.57
C GLY A 57 -27.15 -0.98 19.41
N ALA A 58 -26.56 -1.45 20.53
CA ALA A 58 -25.66 -0.64 21.37
C ALA A 58 -24.18 -0.71 20.94
N ALA A 59 -23.83 -1.56 19.97
CA ALA A 59 -22.44 -1.71 19.54
C ALA A 59 -22.09 -0.67 18.46
N VAL A 60 -20.93 -0.03 18.61
CA VAL A 60 -20.35 0.90 17.64
C VAL A 60 -19.23 0.19 16.90
N MET A 61 -19.29 0.16 15.57
CA MET A 61 -18.23 -0.39 14.72
C MET A 61 -17.72 0.68 13.76
N SER A 62 -16.41 0.94 13.79
CA SER A 62 -15.77 1.86 12.84
C SER A 62 -14.97 1.09 11.81
N THR A 63 -15.12 1.47 10.55
CA THR A 63 -14.31 0.98 9.43
C THR A 63 -13.46 2.12 8.89
N TYR A 64 -12.20 1.82 8.60
CA TYR A 64 -11.23 2.79 8.10
C TYR A 64 -10.85 2.43 6.68
N THR A 65 -10.80 3.41 5.79
CA THR A 65 -10.44 3.22 4.38
C THR A 65 -9.31 4.18 4.01
N PHE A 66 -8.17 3.62 3.63
CA PHE A 66 -7.05 4.37 3.04
C PHE A 66 -7.17 4.37 1.52
N GLY A 67 -6.64 5.39 0.87
CA GLY A 67 -6.54 5.35 -0.57
C GLY A 67 -6.31 6.67 -1.25
N LEU A 68 -6.40 6.58 -2.57
CA LEU A 68 -5.73 7.47 -3.50
C LEU A 68 -6.70 7.89 -4.59
N ALA A 69 -6.59 9.13 -5.03
CA ALA A 69 -7.29 9.64 -6.20
C ALA A 69 -6.26 9.89 -7.31
N VAL A 70 -6.50 9.26 -8.46
CA VAL A 70 -5.72 9.46 -9.68
C VAL A 70 -6.60 10.16 -10.70
N ASP A 71 -6.19 11.35 -11.11
CA ASP A 71 -6.91 12.16 -12.09
C ASP A 71 -6.56 11.73 -13.50
N ASN A 72 -7.58 11.62 -14.34
CA ASN A 72 -7.41 11.37 -15.76
C ASN A 72 -7.75 12.64 -16.55
N PRO A 73 -6.75 13.41 -17.02
CA PRO A 73 -6.99 14.65 -17.74
C PRO A 73 -7.64 14.43 -19.11
N VAL A 74 -7.53 13.24 -19.69
CA VAL A 74 -8.09 12.93 -21.02
C VAL A 74 -9.59 12.67 -20.96
N THR A 75 -10.05 12.02 -19.87
CA THR A 75 -11.47 11.65 -19.72
C THR A 75 -12.22 12.48 -18.70
N ASP A 76 -11.54 13.42 -18.05
CA ASP A 76 -12.06 14.28 -16.97
C ASP A 76 -12.73 13.45 -15.85
N ARG A 77 -12.08 12.33 -15.49
CA ARG A 77 -12.56 11.40 -14.47
C ARG A 77 -11.50 11.16 -13.41
N VAL A 78 -11.95 11.11 -12.17
CA VAL A 78 -11.13 10.76 -11.01
C VAL A 78 -11.29 9.27 -10.72
N HIS A 79 -10.17 8.56 -10.63
CA HIS A 79 -10.15 7.16 -10.25
C HIS A 79 -9.77 7.00 -8.78
N PHE A 80 -10.68 6.46 -7.99
CA PHE A 80 -10.45 6.20 -6.57
C PHE A 80 -9.95 4.78 -6.33
N LEU A 81 -8.81 4.66 -5.65
CA LEU A 81 -8.22 3.40 -5.23
C LEU A 81 -8.39 3.28 -3.73
N THR A 82 -9.35 2.47 -3.28
CA THR A 82 -9.68 2.30 -1.87
C THR A 82 -9.14 0.99 -1.32
N HIS A 83 -8.69 1.04 -0.07
CA HIS A 83 -8.21 -0.12 0.66
C HIS A 83 -8.64 -0.02 2.12
N GLY A 84 -9.43 -1.00 2.57
CA GLY A 84 -9.82 -1.10 3.98
C GLY A 84 -8.59 -1.33 4.85
N VAL A 85 -8.48 -0.59 5.96
CA VAL A 85 -7.42 -0.74 6.96
C VAL A 85 -8.03 -0.95 8.34
N LEU A 86 -7.27 -1.59 9.23
CA LEU A 86 -7.76 -1.91 10.57
C LEU A 86 -7.81 -0.69 11.48
N THR A 87 -6.82 0.21 11.36
CA THR A 87 -6.72 1.41 12.19
C THR A 87 -6.18 2.59 11.37
N PRO A 88 -6.39 3.84 11.83
CA PRO A 88 -5.80 5.03 11.20
C PRO A 88 -4.27 4.96 11.08
N ALA A 89 -3.60 4.36 12.06
CA ALA A 89 -2.14 4.21 12.02
C ALA A 89 -1.68 3.32 10.85
N HIS A 90 -2.49 2.34 10.43
CA HIS A 90 -2.19 1.54 9.24
C HIS A 90 -2.36 2.36 7.94
N ALA A 91 -3.34 3.25 7.85
CA ALA A 91 -3.47 4.17 6.71
C ALA A 91 -2.25 5.07 6.61
N LEU A 92 -1.88 5.71 7.74
CA LEU A 92 -0.72 6.58 7.80
C LEU A 92 0.57 5.83 7.47
N GLY A 93 0.77 4.64 8.01
CA GLY A 93 1.93 3.80 7.71
C GLY A 93 2.03 3.43 6.23
N LYS A 94 0.89 3.14 5.57
CA LYS A 94 0.85 2.90 4.11
C LYS A 94 1.26 4.15 3.33
N TRP A 95 0.73 5.32 3.69
CA TRP A 95 1.11 6.58 3.06
C TRP A 95 2.60 6.89 3.26
N GLU A 96 3.10 6.79 4.49
CA GLU A 96 4.50 7.05 4.81
C GLU A 96 5.46 6.08 4.11
N ALA A 97 5.07 4.82 3.90
CA ALA A 97 5.86 3.88 3.13
C ALA A 97 6.00 4.31 1.66
N ILE A 98 4.91 4.75 1.04
CA ILE A 98 4.93 5.27 -0.34
C ILE A 98 5.75 6.57 -0.40
N ARG A 99 5.54 7.49 0.54
CA ARG A 99 6.27 8.77 0.60
C ARG A 99 7.76 8.54 0.83
N CYS A 100 8.16 7.63 1.74
CA CYS A 100 9.56 7.27 1.94
C CYS A 100 10.18 6.66 0.68
N PHE A 101 9.45 5.79 -0.02
CA PHE A 101 9.90 5.25 -1.31
C PHE A 101 10.16 6.35 -2.34
N MET A 102 9.21 7.28 -2.48
CA MET A 102 9.29 8.34 -3.48
C MET A 102 10.36 9.39 -3.17
N GLU A 103 10.50 9.78 -1.90
CA GLU A 103 11.41 10.87 -1.53
C GLU A 103 12.83 10.35 -1.20
N LYS A 104 12.94 9.34 -0.34
CA LYS A 104 14.25 8.87 0.15
C LYS A 104 14.82 7.78 -0.75
N GLY A 105 14.01 6.75 -1.04
CA GLY A 105 14.40 5.62 -1.88
C GLY A 105 14.03 4.27 -1.25
N PRO A 106 14.21 3.16 -2.00
CA PRO A 106 13.83 1.82 -1.57
C PRO A 106 14.60 1.32 -0.34
N GLU A 107 15.82 1.80 -0.10
CA GLU A 107 16.64 1.48 1.06
C GLU A 107 16.06 2.01 2.39
N HIS A 108 15.13 2.97 2.31
CA HIS A 108 14.42 3.53 3.47
C HIS A 108 13.02 2.93 3.65
N CYS A 109 12.62 1.99 2.79
CA CYS A 109 11.35 1.29 2.91
C CYS A 109 11.53 0.02 3.75
N PRO A 110 10.46 -0.43 4.45
CA PRO A 110 10.48 -1.75 5.05
C PRO A 110 10.76 -2.80 3.97
N GLY A 111 11.55 -3.82 4.33
CA GLY A 111 11.89 -4.91 3.43
C GLY A 111 10.65 -5.61 2.88
N VAL A 112 10.77 -6.18 1.67
CA VAL A 112 9.68 -6.95 1.06
C VAL A 112 9.35 -8.14 1.96
N ALA A 113 8.10 -8.27 2.37
CA ALA A 113 7.66 -9.43 3.14
C ALA A 113 7.93 -10.70 2.33
N PRO A 114 8.55 -11.73 2.92
CA PRO A 114 8.81 -12.98 2.23
C PRO A 114 7.49 -13.59 1.78
N TYR A 115 7.46 -14.09 0.56
CA TYR A 115 6.29 -14.75 0.02
C TYR A 115 6.09 -16.11 0.69
N GLU A 116 4.92 -16.32 1.30
CA GLU A 116 4.55 -17.61 1.86
C GLU A 116 4.27 -18.61 0.75
N SER A 117 5.19 -19.55 0.57
CA SER A 117 5.14 -20.59 -0.44
C SER A 117 5.12 -21.97 0.19
N ARG A 118 5.05 -23.03 -0.63
CA ARG A 118 5.26 -24.41 -0.14
C ARG A 118 6.60 -24.58 0.57
N ALA A 119 7.62 -23.80 0.20
CA ALA A 119 8.92 -23.82 0.88
C ALA A 119 8.80 -23.30 2.32
N THR A 120 7.92 -22.33 2.57
CA THR A 120 7.64 -21.82 3.93
C THR A 120 7.04 -22.92 4.80
N PHE A 121 6.15 -23.76 4.26
CA PHE A 121 5.65 -24.92 5.00
C PHE A 121 6.76 -25.91 5.37
N ASP A 122 7.68 -26.17 4.43
CA ASP A 122 8.80 -27.08 4.68
C ASP A 122 9.78 -26.51 5.71
N GLN A 123 9.99 -25.19 5.71
CA GLN A 123 10.76 -24.46 6.73
C GLN A 123 10.08 -24.57 8.09
N LEU A 124 8.80 -24.21 8.21
CA LEU A 124 8.04 -24.33 9.47
C LEU A 124 8.08 -25.74 10.04
N ARG A 125 8.03 -26.76 9.18
CA ARG A 125 8.17 -28.16 9.59
C ARG A 125 9.58 -28.47 10.08
N ALA A 126 10.61 -27.99 9.39
CA ALA A 126 12.00 -28.18 9.79
C ALA A 126 12.31 -27.50 11.14
N ASP A 127 11.85 -26.26 11.30
CA ASP A 127 11.98 -25.48 12.53
C ASP A 127 11.28 -26.18 13.70
N LEU A 128 10.05 -26.68 13.49
CA LEU A 128 9.33 -27.45 14.52
C LEU A 128 10.08 -28.70 14.96
N HIS A 129 10.71 -29.43 14.03
CA HIS A 129 11.52 -30.61 14.35
C HIS A 129 12.86 -30.25 14.99
N GLN A 130 13.41 -29.08 14.68
CA GLN A 130 14.58 -28.56 15.38
C GLN A 130 14.22 -28.20 16.81
N ASP A 131 13.15 -27.43 17.03
CA ASP A 131 12.66 -27.08 18.36
C ASP A 131 12.31 -28.30 19.21
N TYR A 132 11.79 -29.37 18.58
CA TYR A 132 11.53 -30.64 19.26
C TYR A 132 12.83 -31.35 19.68
N ARG A 133 13.84 -31.38 18.81
CA ARG A 133 15.17 -31.96 19.12
C ARG A 133 15.90 -31.17 20.21
N ASP A 134 15.73 -29.85 20.20
CA ASP A 134 16.32 -28.92 21.16
C ASP A 134 15.54 -28.87 22.49
N GLY A 135 14.41 -29.58 22.58
CA GLY A 135 13.60 -29.70 23.80
C GLY A 135 12.68 -28.51 24.10
N TYR A 136 12.59 -27.52 23.20
CA TYR A 136 11.70 -26.37 23.32
C TYR A 136 10.22 -26.71 23.06
N VAL A 137 9.96 -27.80 22.34
CA VAL A 137 8.61 -28.22 21.93
C VAL A 137 8.32 -29.66 22.38
N SER A 138 7.08 -29.91 22.83
CA SER A 138 6.62 -31.24 23.23
C SER A 138 6.16 -32.09 22.04
N ALA A 139 6.23 -33.41 22.17
CA ALA A 139 5.74 -34.36 21.16
C ALA A 139 4.24 -34.17 20.84
N LEU A 140 3.45 -33.73 21.84
CA LEU A 140 2.02 -33.44 21.66
C LEU A 140 1.79 -32.26 20.70
N LYS A 141 2.61 -31.20 20.78
CA LYS A 141 2.54 -30.07 19.85
C LYS A 141 2.92 -30.50 18.43
N VAL A 142 3.94 -31.37 18.28
CA VAL A 142 4.29 -31.96 16.97
C VAL A 142 3.12 -32.78 16.42
N PHE A 143 2.53 -33.68 17.22
CA PHE A 143 1.35 -34.46 16.81
C PHE A 143 0.19 -33.57 16.34
N TRP A 144 -0.15 -32.53 17.10
CA TRP A 144 -1.21 -31.60 16.73
C TRP A 144 -0.89 -30.80 15.47
N PHE A 145 0.36 -30.44 15.23
CA PHE A 145 0.77 -29.82 13.98
C PHE A 145 0.44 -30.72 12.78
N TYR A 146 0.78 -32.01 12.84
CA TYR A 146 0.47 -32.95 11.76
C TYR A 146 -1.04 -33.14 11.60
N LEU A 147 -1.78 -33.33 12.71
CA LEU A 147 -3.23 -33.52 12.67
C LEU A 147 -3.96 -32.31 12.07
N ALA A 148 -3.63 -31.09 12.54
CA ALA A 148 -4.22 -29.86 12.02
C ALA A 148 -3.95 -29.71 10.52
N ASN A 149 -2.71 -29.95 10.08
CA ASN A 149 -2.37 -29.85 8.67
C ASN A 149 -3.07 -30.91 7.82
N VAL A 150 -3.23 -32.16 8.27
CA VAL A 150 -4.01 -33.16 7.53
C VAL A 150 -5.47 -32.72 7.37
N VAL A 151 -6.08 -32.20 8.43
CA VAL A 151 -7.45 -31.66 8.40
C VAL A 151 -7.58 -30.50 7.40
N THR A 152 -6.56 -29.64 7.29
CA THR A 152 -6.52 -28.53 6.33
C THR A 152 -5.93 -28.92 4.96
N TRP A 153 -5.95 -30.21 4.60
CA TRP A 153 -5.47 -30.73 3.32
C TRP A 153 -3.97 -30.49 3.05
N TRP A 154 -3.18 -30.58 4.10
CA TRP A 154 -1.73 -30.58 4.10
C TRP A 154 -1.12 -29.36 3.41
N LYS A 155 -0.52 -29.55 2.23
CA LYS A 155 0.10 -28.49 1.42
C LYS A 155 -0.87 -27.85 0.41
N PHE A 156 -2.11 -28.32 0.33
CA PHE A 156 -3.08 -27.82 -0.65
C PHE A 156 -3.32 -26.30 -0.55
N PRO A 157 -3.46 -25.68 0.64
CA PRO A 157 -3.63 -24.23 0.74
C PRO A 157 -2.45 -23.45 0.13
N TYR A 158 -1.22 -23.90 0.37
CA TYR A 158 -0.01 -23.30 -0.21
C TYR A 158 0.06 -23.49 -1.73
N TRP A 159 -0.38 -24.64 -2.24
CA TRP A 159 -0.48 -24.86 -3.68
C TRP A 159 -1.50 -23.92 -4.33
N VAL A 160 -2.66 -23.73 -3.72
CA VAL A 160 -3.67 -22.78 -4.18
C VAL A 160 -3.14 -21.35 -4.14
N ALA A 161 -2.40 -20.97 -3.09
CA ALA A 161 -1.78 -19.65 -2.98
C ALA A 161 -0.73 -19.39 -4.08
N GLU A 162 0.13 -20.38 -4.39
CA GLU A 162 1.08 -20.31 -5.50
C GLU A 162 0.39 -20.21 -6.86
N TRP A 163 -0.70 -20.97 -7.05
CA TRP A 163 -1.51 -20.91 -8.25
C TRP A 163 -2.21 -19.54 -8.42
N ASP A 164 -2.88 -19.04 -7.37
CA ASP A 164 -3.56 -17.72 -7.36
C ASP A 164 -2.57 -16.60 -7.67
N HIS A 165 -1.38 -16.64 -7.06
CA HIS A 165 -0.34 -15.64 -7.29
C HIS A 165 0.14 -15.63 -8.75
N ARG A 166 0.44 -16.81 -9.31
CA ARG A 166 0.86 -16.92 -10.73
C ARG A 166 -0.23 -16.45 -11.69
N TYR A 167 -1.49 -16.71 -11.38
CA TYR A 167 -2.62 -16.34 -12.24
C TYR A 167 -2.98 -14.85 -12.14
N SER A 168 -2.86 -14.25 -10.96
CA SER A 168 -3.23 -12.85 -10.72
C SER A 168 -2.21 -11.83 -11.25
N MET A 169 -0.96 -12.24 -11.45
CA MET A 169 0.11 -11.42 -12.03
C MET A 169 -0.08 -11.25 -13.55
N LYS A 170 -0.98 -10.36 -13.97
CA LYS A 170 -1.17 -10.00 -15.39
C LYS A 170 0.10 -9.33 -15.94
N SER A 171 0.55 -9.74 -17.13
CA SER A 171 1.65 -9.07 -17.84
C SER A 171 1.30 -7.62 -18.12
N MET A 172 2.27 -6.72 -17.97
CA MET A 172 2.05 -5.28 -18.18
C MET A 172 2.07 -4.93 -19.66
N PRO A 173 1.39 -3.85 -20.10
CA PRO A 173 1.52 -3.38 -21.47
C PRO A 173 2.94 -2.86 -21.69
N THR A 174 3.46 -3.00 -22.91
CA THR A 174 4.83 -2.60 -23.27
C THR A 174 5.13 -1.13 -22.91
N SER A 175 4.14 -0.24 -23.06
CA SER A 175 4.28 1.18 -22.69
C SER A 175 4.60 1.39 -21.21
N VAL A 176 4.00 0.60 -20.32
CA VAL A 176 4.24 0.66 -18.88
C VAL A 176 5.59 0.05 -18.53
N GLU A 177 6.00 -1.00 -19.24
CA GLU A 177 7.32 -1.61 -19.05
C GLU A 177 8.44 -0.63 -19.46
N GLU A 178 8.29 0.05 -20.59
CA GLU A 178 9.22 1.10 -21.04
C GLU A 178 9.26 2.28 -20.07
N TRP A 179 8.09 2.74 -19.59
CA TRP A 179 8.00 3.78 -18.57
C TRP A 179 8.68 3.39 -17.25
N SER A 180 8.65 2.09 -16.89
CA SER A 180 9.25 1.56 -15.67
C SER A 180 10.77 1.35 -15.76
N ARG A 181 11.38 1.51 -16.94
CA ARG A 181 12.84 1.33 -17.09
C ARG A 181 13.61 2.42 -16.34
N PRO A 182 14.78 2.07 -15.76
CA PRO A 182 15.58 3.04 -15.03
C PRO A 182 16.11 4.14 -15.97
N LEU A 183 15.95 5.39 -15.53
CA LEU A 183 16.50 6.58 -16.17
C LEU A 183 17.88 6.93 -15.61
N PRO A 184 18.77 7.50 -16.46
CA PRO A 184 20.01 8.10 -16.00
C PRO A 184 19.76 9.19 -14.95
N ALA A 185 20.65 9.33 -13.96
CA ALA A 185 20.51 10.29 -12.85
C ALA A 185 20.36 11.75 -13.33
N ALA A 186 20.94 12.09 -14.48
CA ALA A 186 20.81 13.42 -15.07
C ALA A 186 19.37 13.76 -15.53
N GLN A 187 18.54 12.76 -15.80
CA GLN A 187 17.15 12.91 -16.25
C GLN A 187 16.14 12.75 -15.11
N TRP A 188 16.61 12.64 -13.86
CA TRP A 188 15.71 12.49 -12.73
C TRP A 188 14.94 13.79 -12.48
N ALA A 189 13.62 13.68 -12.38
CA ALA A 189 12.77 14.77 -11.99
C ALA A 189 13.11 15.21 -10.56
N LYS A 190 13.18 16.52 -10.35
CA LYS A 190 13.43 17.12 -9.03
C LYS A 190 12.09 17.49 -8.38
N PRO A 191 12.02 17.48 -7.03
CA PRO A 191 10.86 18.02 -6.31
C PRO A 191 10.58 19.46 -6.73
N SER A 192 9.31 19.86 -6.77
CA SER A 192 8.95 21.25 -7.09
C SER A 192 9.49 22.23 -6.04
N ALA A 193 9.71 23.48 -6.47
CA ALA A 193 10.15 24.54 -5.58
C ALA A 193 9.13 24.81 -4.45
N GLU A 194 7.83 24.67 -4.74
CA GLU A 194 6.77 24.85 -3.76
C GLU A 194 6.82 23.75 -2.69
N LEU A 195 6.99 22.48 -3.09
CA LEU A 195 7.13 21.38 -2.15
C LEU A 195 8.37 21.56 -1.25
N LEU A 196 9.50 22.00 -1.81
CA LEU A 196 10.71 22.28 -1.03
C LEU A 196 10.50 23.42 -0.02
N LYS A 197 9.78 24.47 -0.42
CA LYS A 197 9.44 25.60 0.44
C LYS A 197 8.56 25.17 1.61
N GLN A 198 7.52 24.37 1.35
CA GLN A 198 6.63 23.84 2.38
C GLN A 198 7.38 22.91 3.35
N ASN A 199 8.21 22.02 2.82
CA ASN A 199 9.07 21.15 3.65
C ASN A 199 10.01 21.95 4.56
N ALA A 200 10.60 23.04 4.06
CA ALA A 200 11.46 23.91 4.85
C ALA A 200 10.68 24.65 5.95
N ALA A 201 9.45 25.11 5.66
CA ALA A 201 8.57 25.76 6.64
C ALA A 201 8.15 24.80 7.76
N LEU A 202 7.81 23.55 7.40
CA LEU A 202 7.52 22.48 8.36
C LEU A 202 8.74 22.16 9.23
N ALA A 203 9.91 21.97 8.62
CA ALA A 203 11.14 21.68 9.36
C ALA A 203 11.49 22.79 10.36
N LYS A 204 11.32 24.07 9.96
CA LYS A 204 11.51 25.21 10.85
C LYS A 204 10.52 25.21 12.02
N SER A 205 9.26 24.84 11.77
CA SER A 205 8.23 24.78 12.80
C SER A 205 8.49 23.66 13.81
N TYR A 206 8.94 22.50 13.33
CA TYR A 206 9.34 21.37 14.19
C TYR A 206 10.61 21.69 15.01
N ALA A 207 11.57 22.41 14.43
CA ALA A 207 12.74 22.89 15.18
C ALA A 207 12.37 23.86 16.32
N GLN A 208 11.22 24.53 16.23
CA GLN A 208 10.67 25.39 17.29
C GLN A 208 9.84 24.61 18.34
N GLY A 209 9.75 23.28 18.22
CA GLY A 209 8.98 22.42 19.14
C GLY A 209 7.47 22.41 18.90
N LYS A 210 6.99 23.02 17.81
CA LYS A 210 5.56 22.99 17.43
C LYS A 210 5.21 21.61 16.85
N ASN A 211 4.00 21.13 17.09
CA ASN A 211 3.52 19.89 16.46
C ASN A 211 2.85 20.18 15.09
N PHE A 212 2.50 19.11 14.36
CA PHE A 212 1.84 19.21 13.04
C PHE A 212 0.56 20.06 13.12
N THR A 213 -0.29 19.80 14.11
CA THR A 213 -1.58 20.49 14.30
C THR A 213 -1.37 21.98 14.55
N ASP A 214 -0.38 22.36 15.36
CA ASP A 214 -0.07 23.77 15.66
C ASP A 214 0.36 24.53 14.40
N HIS A 215 1.20 23.91 13.55
CA HIS A 215 1.66 24.51 12.30
C HIS A 215 0.48 24.79 11.36
N PHE A 216 -0.32 23.78 11.04
CA PHE A 216 -1.43 23.93 10.10
C PHE A 216 -2.57 24.77 10.66
N ASN A 217 -2.86 24.72 11.97
CA ASN A 217 -3.82 25.65 12.57
C ASN A 217 -3.40 27.11 12.39
N THR A 218 -2.10 27.43 12.50
CA THR A 218 -1.64 28.79 12.24
C THR A 218 -1.82 29.20 10.77
N GLU A 219 -1.54 28.31 9.83
CA GLU A 219 -1.75 28.58 8.40
C GLU A 219 -3.23 28.74 8.04
N PHE A 220 -4.11 27.84 8.51
CA PHE A 220 -5.55 27.95 8.28
C PHE A 220 -6.13 29.23 8.88
N ASN A 221 -5.69 29.62 10.07
CA ASN A 221 -6.12 30.88 10.68
C ASN A 221 -5.63 32.10 9.88
N GLN A 222 -4.40 32.06 9.34
CA GLN A 222 -3.88 33.13 8.47
C GLN A 222 -4.67 33.23 7.17
N ALA A 223 -4.96 32.10 6.52
CA ALA A 223 -5.75 32.04 5.30
C ALA A 223 -7.17 32.59 5.51
N LYS A 224 -7.84 32.17 6.59
CA LYS A 224 -9.17 32.66 6.97
C LYS A 224 -9.20 34.18 7.22
N THR A 225 -8.13 34.72 7.81
CA THR A 225 -7.99 36.17 8.05
C THR A 225 -7.72 36.93 6.76
N ALA A 226 -7.03 36.32 5.80
CA ALA A 226 -6.77 36.91 4.47
C ALA A 226 -8.02 36.91 3.56
N GLU A 227 -8.94 35.96 3.74
CA GLU A 227 -10.22 35.87 3.01
C GLU A 227 -11.32 36.79 3.57
N THR A 228 -11.09 37.45 4.72
CA THR A 228 -12.00 38.47 5.29
C THR A 228 -11.44 39.89 5.18
N PRO A 229 -11.18 40.45 3.98
CA PRO A 229 -11.02 41.89 3.83
C PRO A 229 -12.41 42.52 3.65
N PHE A 230 -12.74 43.47 4.52
CA PHE A 230 -13.95 44.32 4.51
C PHE A 230 -15.22 43.74 5.16
N GLY A 231 -15.41 44.12 6.43
CA GLY A 231 -16.70 44.61 6.91
C GLY A 231 -16.73 46.13 6.81
#